data_AF-A0A4Y2LMB6-F1
#
_entry.id   AF-A0A4Y2LMB6-F1
#
_cell.length_a   1.000
_cell.length_b   1.000
_cell.length_c   1.000
_cell.angle_alpha   90.00
_cell.angle_beta   90.00
_cell.angle_gamma   90.00
#
_symmetry.space_group_name_H-M   'P 1'
#
loop_
_entity.id
_entity.type
_entity.pdbx_description
1 polymer ?
#
loop_
_entity_poly.entity_id
_entity_poly.type
_entity_poly.pdbx_seq_one_letter_code
_entity_poly.pdbx_strand_id
1 'polypeptide(L)'
;GNQIETLPADAFAEMPRIQSLNLSNNKLSTIPDGVFSQIQHRLSNLELDDNPLNCDCGFNWLISNKPKYSWTGKCATPEKLKGKSIKDLKSNDLDSCH
;
A
#
# COMPACT_ATOMS: atom_id res chain seq x y z
N GLY A 1 -11.55 -4.20 13.07
CA GLY A 1 -10.21 -4.21 12.46
C GLY A 1 -9.45 -5.42 12.92
N ASN A 2 -8.63 -5.99 12.04
CA ASN A 2 -7.67 -7.03 12.40
C ASN A 2 -6.41 -6.37 12.98
N GLN A 3 -5.39 -7.16 13.33
CA GLN A 3 -4.13 -6.66 13.90
C GLN A 3 -2.93 -7.01 13.01
N ILE A 4 -3.11 -7.00 11.70
CA ILE A 4 -2.04 -7.34 10.76
C ILE A 4 -1.04 -6.17 10.74
N GLU A 5 0.20 -6.46 11.13
CA GLU A 5 1.30 -5.49 11.19
C GLU A 5 2.23 -5.59 9.98
N THR A 6 2.39 -6.80 9.45
CA THR A 6 3.23 -7.08 8.28
C THR A 6 2.53 -8.06 7.35
N LEU A 7 2.88 -8.00 6.06
CA LEU A 7 2.47 -8.98 5.06
C LEU A 7 3.69 -9.82 4.67
N PRO A 8 3.62 -11.17 4.73
CA PRO A 8 4.62 -12.02 4.10
C PRO A 8 4.73 -11.71 2.60
N ALA A 9 5.93 -11.81 2.03
CA ALA A 9 6.18 -11.50 0.61
C ALA A 9 5.32 -12.37 -0.35
N ASP A 10 4.93 -13.56 0.10
CA ASP A 10 4.16 -14.57 -0.62
C ASP A 10 2.70 -14.66 -0.14
N ALA A 11 2.22 -13.69 0.65
CA ALA A 11 0.90 -13.72 1.28
C ALA A 11 -0.28 -14.01 0.32
N PHE A 12 -0.11 -13.69 -0.96
CA PHE A 12 -1.14 -13.85 -2.00
C PHE A 12 -0.73 -14.79 -3.14
N ALA A 13 0.37 -15.55 -3.01
CA ALA A 13 0.89 -16.41 -4.08
C ALA A 13 -0.13 -17.47 -4.53
N GLU A 14 -0.81 -18.10 -3.58
CA GLU A 14 -1.83 -19.13 -3.84
C GLU A 14 -3.23 -18.56 -4.12
N MET A 15 -3.36 -17.24 -4.30
CA MET A 15 -4.63 -16.56 -4.52
C MET A 15 -4.68 -15.79 -5.84
N PRO A 16 -4.35 -16.41 -7.00
CA PRO A 16 -4.13 -15.72 -8.27
C PRO A 16 -5.40 -15.08 -8.88
N ARG A 17 -6.58 -15.36 -8.31
CA ARG A 17 -7.88 -14.88 -8.81
C ARG A 17 -8.48 -13.74 -7.98
N ILE A 18 -7.77 -13.23 -6.97
CA ILE A 18 -8.25 -12.10 -6.17
C ILE A 18 -8.44 -10.87 -7.07
N GLN A 19 -9.61 -10.24 -6.94
CA GLN A 19 -9.96 -8.99 -7.62
C GLN A 19 -10.11 -7.82 -6.64
N SER A 20 -10.58 -8.10 -5.42
CA SER A 20 -10.76 -7.08 -4.38
C SER A 20 -10.04 -7.53 -3.12
N LEU A 21 -9.13 -6.69 -2.64
CA LEU A 21 -8.36 -6.94 -1.43
C LEU A 21 -8.59 -5.80 -0.44
N ASN A 22 -9.26 -6.12 0.66
CA ASN A 22 -9.50 -5.19 1.75
C ASN A 22 -8.54 -5.49 2.91
N LEU A 23 -7.59 -4.58 3.11
CA LEU A 23 -6.63 -4.59 4.22
C LEU A 23 -6.88 -3.39 5.16
N SER A 24 -8.03 -2.72 5.04
CA SER A 24 -8.37 -1.59 5.89
C SER A 24 -8.49 -1.98 7.37
N ASN A 25 -8.36 -1.01 8.26
CA ASN A 25 -8.49 -1.21 9.71
C ASN A 25 -7.52 -2.30 10.23
N ASN A 26 -6.25 -2.17 9.88
CA ASN A 26 -5.14 -2.99 10.34
C ASN A 26 -4.03 -2.11 10.94
N LYS A 27 -2.84 -2.68 11.17
CA LYS A 27 -1.69 -2.00 11.75
C LYS A 27 -0.51 -1.94 10.77
N LEU A 28 -0.79 -1.98 9.47
CA LEU A 28 0.24 -1.93 8.44
C LEU A 28 0.91 -0.56 8.44
N SER A 29 2.19 -0.52 8.77
CA SER A 29 3.00 0.70 8.63
C SER A 29 3.75 0.74 7.30
N THR A 30 4.10 -0.41 6.74
CA THR A 30 4.76 -0.54 5.44
C THR A 30 4.08 -1.61 4.61
N ILE A 31 4.22 -1.52 3.29
CA ILE A 31 3.78 -2.55 2.35
C ILE A 31 5.02 -3.08 1.65
N PRO A 32 5.41 -4.34 1.86
CA PRO A 32 6.60 -4.91 1.25
C PRO A 32 6.56 -4.85 -0.28
N ASP A 33 7.69 -4.49 -0.87
CA ASP A 33 7.88 -4.42 -2.31
C ASP A 33 7.44 -5.71 -2.99
N GLY A 34 6.55 -5.58 -3.96
CA GLY A 34 6.13 -6.71 -4.79
C GLY A 34 5.20 -7.71 -4.09
N VAL A 35 4.70 -7.45 -2.88
CA VAL A 35 3.74 -8.35 -2.19
C VAL A 35 2.47 -8.62 -3.03
N PHE A 36 2.07 -7.67 -3.88
CA PHE A 36 0.93 -7.82 -4.78
C PHE A 36 1.30 -8.29 -6.19
N SER A 37 2.57 -8.59 -6.48
CA SER A 37 3.07 -8.89 -7.83
C SER A 37 2.32 -10.03 -8.52
N GLN A 38 1.91 -11.06 -7.77
CA GLN A 38 1.18 -12.22 -8.29
C GLN A 38 -0.29 -11.92 -8.63
N ILE A 39 -0.88 -10.93 -7.95
CA ILE A 39 -2.32 -10.60 -8.07
C ILE A 39 -2.59 -9.27 -8.78
N GLN A 40 -1.56 -8.44 -9.01
CA GLN A 40 -1.68 -7.08 -9.55
C GLN A 40 -2.42 -7.02 -10.91
N HIS A 41 -2.33 -8.09 -11.71
CA HIS A 41 -2.96 -8.17 -13.03
C HIS A 41 -4.44 -8.54 -12.99
N ARG A 42 -4.96 -8.90 -11.82
CA ARG A 42 -6.37 -9.27 -11.60
C ARG A 42 -7.06 -8.34 -10.61
N LEU A 43 -6.29 -7.66 -9.78
CA LEU A 43 -6.82 -6.68 -8.85
C LEU A 43 -7.60 -5.58 -9.58
N SER A 44 -8.72 -5.21 -8.98
CA SER A 44 -9.60 -4.11 -9.34
C SER A 44 -9.73 -3.11 -8.19
N ASN A 45 -9.64 -3.59 -6.94
CA ASN A 45 -9.71 -2.76 -5.73
C ASN A 45 -8.67 -3.19 -4.68
N LEU A 46 -7.94 -2.23 -4.11
CA LEU A 46 -7.05 -2.38 -2.95
C LEU A 46 -7.40 -1.35 -1.87
N GLU A 47 -7.87 -1.77 -0.70
CA GLU A 47 -8.21 -0.84 0.39
C GLU A 47 -7.19 -0.92 1.52
N LEU A 48 -6.48 0.18 1.79
CA LEU A 48 -5.47 0.31 2.85
C LEU A 48 -5.86 1.38 3.89
N ASP A 49 -7.09 1.90 3.86
CA ASP A 49 -7.56 2.90 4.81
C ASP A 49 -7.45 2.43 6.27
N ASP A 50 -7.36 3.37 7.20
CA ASP A 50 -7.26 3.08 8.64
C ASP A 50 -6.09 2.15 8.98
N ASN A 51 -4.93 2.37 8.34
CA ASN A 51 -3.64 1.79 8.69
C ASN A 51 -2.62 2.91 9.01
N PRO A 52 -1.67 2.68 9.92
CA PRO A 52 -0.63 3.66 10.27
C PRO A 52 0.48 3.75 9.20
N LEU A 53 0.10 3.95 7.93
CA LEU A 53 1.03 3.91 6.79
C LEU A 53 2.12 4.98 6.91
N ASN A 54 3.37 4.55 6.88
CA ASN A 54 4.55 5.38 6.85
C ASN A 54 4.98 5.64 5.41
N CYS A 55 4.56 6.77 4.85
CA CYS A 55 4.83 7.18 3.47
C CYS A 55 6.23 7.78 3.31
N ASP A 56 7.26 6.95 3.51
CA ASP A 56 8.66 7.25 3.20
C ASP A 56 9.08 6.63 1.86
N CYS A 57 10.38 6.57 1.57
CA CYS A 57 10.86 5.99 0.33
C CYS A 57 10.47 4.52 0.10
N GLY A 58 10.21 3.75 1.16
CA GLY A 58 9.72 2.36 1.04
C GLY A 58 8.36 2.26 0.36
N PHE A 59 7.57 3.34 0.31
CA PHE A 59 6.32 3.39 -0.44
C PHE A 59 6.50 3.70 -1.94
N ASN A 60 7.71 4.06 -2.38
CA ASN A 60 7.94 4.57 -3.72
C ASN A 60 7.56 3.57 -4.81
N TRP A 61 7.80 2.27 -4.60
CA TRP A 61 7.45 1.22 -5.57
C TRP A 61 5.93 1.19 -5.83
N LEU A 62 5.12 1.37 -4.79
CA LEU A 62 3.66 1.24 -4.87
C LEU A 62 3.06 2.41 -5.65
N ILE A 63 3.54 3.63 -5.41
CA ILE A 63 3.08 4.84 -6.12
C ILE A 63 3.65 4.93 -7.54
N SER A 64 4.89 4.44 -7.76
CA SER A 64 5.57 4.52 -9.06
C SER A 64 4.95 3.58 -10.10
N ASN A 65 4.46 2.42 -9.65
CA ASN A 65 3.80 1.45 -10.52
C ASN A 65 2.45 1.94 -11.08
N LYS A 66 1.90 3.08 -10.59
CA LYS A 66 0.61 3.66 -10.99
C LYS A 66 -0.42 2.57 -11.30
N PRO A 67 -0.90 1.85 -10.27
CA PRO A 67 -1.74 0.71 -10.50
C PRO A 67 -2.98 1.08 -11.31
N LYS A 68 -3.35 0.21 -12.25
CA LYS A 68 -4.56 0.38 -13.09
C LYS A 68 -5.85 0.14 -12.31
N TYR A 69 -5.75 -0.45 -11.12
CA TYR A 69 -6.85 -0.72 -10.21
C TYR A 69 -7.12 0.46 -9.27
N SER A 70 -8.33 0.54 -8.73
CA SER A 70 -8.65 1.51 -7.68
C SER A 70 -7.94 1.09 -6.40
N TRP A 71 -7.41 2.07 -5.66
CA TRP A 71 -6.74 1.80 -4.40
C TRP A 71 -6.94 2.94 -3.40
N THR A 72 -7.01 2.68 -2.11
CA THR A 72 -7.26 3.74 -1.10
C THR A 72 -6.31 3.60 0.06
N GLY A 73 -6.13 4.67 0.81
CA GLY A 73 -5.19 4.75 1.92
C GLY A 73 -4.69 6.18 2.12
N LYS A 74 -4.32 6.50 3.36
CA LYS A 74 -3.80 7.80 3.76
C LYS A 74 -2.53 7.60 4.57
N CYS A 75 -1.56 8.49 4.38
CA CYS A 75 -0.36 8.49 5.20
C CYS A 75 -0.71 8.82 6.65
N ALA A 76 -0.16 8.08 7.59
CA ALA A 76 -0.14 8.43 9.00
C ALA A 76 1.14 9.18 9.35
N THR A 77 2.26 8.78 8.74
CA THR A 77 3.58 9.42 8.86
C THR A 77 4.25 9.55 7.49
N PRO A 78 5.26 10.41 7.32
CA PRO A 78 5.69 11.48 8.24
C PRO A 78 4.61 12.56 8.44
N GLU A 79 4.74 13.41 9.47
CA GLU A 79 3.73 14.43 9.83
C GLU A 79 3.41 15.37 8.65
N LYS A 80 4.41 15.68 7.83
CA LYS A 80 4.31 16.41 6.54
C LYS A 80 3.25 15.84 5.59
N LEU A 81 3.10 14.52 5.57
CA LEU A 81 2.21 13.80 4.65
C LEU A 81 0.95 13.28 5.34
N LYS A 82 0.82 13.44 6.65
CA LYS A 82 -0.29 12.91 7.42
C LYS A 82 -1.66 13.32 6.86
N GLY A 83 -2.53 12.34 6.66
CA GLY A 83 -3.85 12.51 6.06
C GLY A 83 -3.85 12.64 4.53
N LYS A 84 -2.69 12.81 3.88
CA LYS A 84 -2.58 12.86 2.42
C LYS A 84 -2.89 11.48 1.84
N SER A 85 -3.70 11.46 0.79
CA SER A 85 -4.03 10.25 0.05
C SER A 85 -2.79 9.69 -0.64
N ILE A 86 -2.56 8.37 -0.52
CA ILE A 86 -1.42 7.71 -1.17
C ILE A 86 -1.51 7.76 -2.70
N LYS A 87 -2.73 7.92 -3.26
CA LYS A 87 -2.97 8.13 -4.70
C LYS A 87 -2.37 9.44 -5.23
N ASP A 88 -2.25 10.43 -4.36
CA ASP A 88 -1.84 11.79 -4.74
C ASP A 88 -0.34 12.04 -4.49
N LEU A 89 0.38 11.02 -4.00
CA LEU A 89 1.81 11.10 -3.75
C LEU A 89 2.61 11.00 -5.05
N LYS A 90 3.72 11.72 -5.07
CA LYS A 90 4.79 11.61 -6.08
C LYS A 90 6.06 11.15 -5.39
N SER A 91 6.98 10.54 -6.15
CA SER A 91 8.28 10.11 -5.60
C SER A 91 9.03 11.25 -4.88
N ASN A 92 8.94 12.49 -5.37
CA ASN A 92 9.55 13.66 -4.74
C ASN A 92 8.85 14.13 -3.45
N ASP A 93 7.63 13.66 -3.17
CA ASP A 93 6.95 13.93 -1.90
C ASP A 93 7.52 13.07 -0.78
N LEU A 94 8.05 11.88 -1.10
CA LEU A 94 8.55 10.90 -0.13
C LEU A 94 9.92 11.34 0.40
N ASP A 95 10.09 11.29 1.72
CA ASP A 95 11.37 11.64 2.34
C ASP A 95 12.40 10.52 2.11
N SER A 96 13.68 10.90 2.05
CA SER A 96 14.83 9.99 2.11
C SER A 96 14.98 8.96 0.97
N CYS A 97 14.48 9.24 -0.24
CA CYS A 97 14.86 8.49 -1.45
C CYS A 97 16.22 8.96 -1.98
N HIS A 98 17.31 8.42 -1.44
CA HIS A 98 18.69 8.62 -1.92
C HIS A 98 19.22 7.39 -2.65
#